data_AF-A0AAV5UJD5-F1
#
_entry.id   AF-A0AAV5UJD5-F1
#
_cell.length_a   1.000
_cell.length_b   1.000
_cell.length_c   1.000
_cell.angle_alpha   90.00
_cell.angle_beta   90.00
_cell.angle_gamma   90.00
#
_symmetry.space_group_name_H-M   'P 1'
#
loop_
_entity.id
_entity.type
_entity.pdbx_description
1 polymer ?
#
loop_
_entity_poly.entity_id
_entity_poly.type
_entity_poly.pdbx_seq_one_letter_code
_entity_poly.pdbx_strand_id
1 'polypeptide(L)'
;TMSITTPFVNGCYLANWAVYRLEPYKFTPHEIPIGLCTHIFYAFAAVNVTTFEAISSDEYADITLKNVDGLNNLKKNQPGLKTLLSFGGWTESQTGIN
;
A
#
# COMPACT_ATOMS: atom_id res chain seq x y z
N THR A 1 15.69 30.19 -18.24
CA THR A 1 14.73 30.06 -17.11
C THR A 1 14.51 28.60 -16.85
N MET A 2 14.90 28.07 -15.69
CA MET A 2 14.53 26.70 -15.31
C MET A 2 13.05 26.71 -14.93
N SER A 3 12.21 26.11 -15.77
CA SER A 3 10.82 25.82 -15.40
C SER A 3 10.84 24.76 -14.30
N ILE A 4 10.43 25.12 -13.09
CA ILE A 4 10.17 24.14 -12.04
C ILE A 4 8.82 23.49 -12.40
N THR A 5 8.86 22.50 -13.30
CA THR A 5 7.70 21.64 -13.54
C THR A 5 7.58 20.71 -12.36
N THR A 6 6.57 20.91 -11.52
CA THR A 6 6.21 19.92 -10.51
C THR A 6 5.84 18.62 -11.24
N PRO A 7 6.56 17.51 -11.01
CA PRO A 7 6.28 16.27 -11.72
C PRO A 7 4.88 15.76 -11.36
N PHE A 8 4.15 15.24 -12.36
CA PHE A 8 2.81 14.71 -12.15
C PHE A 8 2.82 13.54 -11.14
N VAL A 9 1.75 13.47 -10.34
CA VAL A 9 1.51 12.34 -9.44
C VAL A 9 0.77 11.25 -10.22
N ASN A 10 1.40 10.09 -10.41
CA ASN A 10 0.71 8.88 -10.82
C ASN A 10 0.50 7.99 -9.58
N GLY A 11 -0.72 8.02 -9.06
CA GLY A 11 -1.10 7.35 -7.82
C GLY A 11 -1.67 5.96 -8.06
N CYS A 12 -1.15 4.97 -7.35
CA CYS A 12 -1.59 3.57 -7.46
C CYS A 12 -2.00 3.05 -6.07
N TYR A 13 -3.15 2.39 -5.98
CA TYR A 13 -3.51 1.64 -4.78
C TYR A 13 -3.01 0.19 -4.88
N LEU A 14 -2.33 -0.28 -3.85
CA LEU A 14 -2.01 -1.70 -3.65
C LEU A 14 -2.91 -2.26 -2.56
N ALA A 15 -3.87 -3.11 -2.95
CA ALA A 15 -4.73 -3.82 -2.02
C ALA A 15 -3.98 -4.99 -1.37
N ASN A 16 -3.89 -5.02 -0.04
CA ASN A 16 -3.21 -6.08 0.70
C ASN A 16 -3.85 -7.46 0.46
N TRP A 17 -5.18 -7.52 0.33
CA TRP A 17 -5.93 -8.75 0.03
C TRP A 17 -5.68 -9.31 -1.38
N ALA A 18 -4.96 -8.60 -2.26
CA ALA A 18 -4.64 -9.10 -3.60
C ALA A 18 -3.67 -10.30 -3.58
N VAL A 19 -2.97 -10.54 -2.47
CA VAL A 19 -2.12 -11.73 -2.26
C VAL A 19 -2.89 -13.03 -2.22
N TYR A 20 -4.19 -12.98 -1.90
CA TYR A 20 -5.05 -14.16 -1.79
C TYR A 20 -5.69 -14.56 -3.12
N ARG A 21 -5.51 -13.76 -4.17
CA ARG A 21 -6.00 -14.14 -5.50
C ARG A 21 -5.23 -15.37 -6.00
N LEU A 22 -5.94 -16.22 -6.74
CA LEU A 22 -5.35 -17.37 -7.41
C LEU A 22 -4.48 -16.89 -8.58
N GLU A 23 -3.49 -17.70 -8.94
CA GLU A 23 -2.70 -17.47 -10.15
C GLU A 23 -3.60 -17.48 -11.40
N PRO A 24 -3.30 -16.63 -12.41
CA PRO A 24 -2.18 -15.68 -12.51
C PRO A 24 -2.51 -14.28 -11.94
N TYR A 25 -3.55 -14.14 -11.12
CA TYR A 25 -4.07 -12.85 -10.66
C TYR A 25 -3.58 -12.45 -9.26
N LYS A 26 -2.76 -13.28 -8.63
CA LYS A 26 -2.06 -12.91 -7.40
C LYS A 26 -1.23 -11.67 -7.67
N PHE A 27 -1.35 -10.69 -6.78
CA PHE A 27 -0.65 -9.44 -6.93
C PHE A 27 -0.06 -9.02 -5.59
N THR A 28 1.26 -8.98 -5.54
CA THR A 28 2.09 -8.55 -4.41
C THR A 28 2.89 -7.32 -4.83
N PRO A 29 3.72 -6.72 -3.95
CA PRO A 29 4.60 -5.64 -4.35
C PRO A 29 5.56 -5.99 -5.50
N HIS A 30 5.92 -7.27 -5.67
CA HIS A 30 6.87 -7.71 -6.69
C HIS A 30 6.32 -7.61 -8.11
N GLU A 31 5.00 -7.64 -8.28
CA GLU A 31 4.32 -7.55 -9.56
C GLU A 31 4.12 -6.09 -10.03
N ILE A 32 4.45 -5.09 -9.19
CA ILE A 32 4.34 -3.67 -9.56
C ILE A 32 5.42 -3.31 -10.57
N PRO A 33 5.05 -2.85 -11.79
CA PRO A 33 6.04 -2.42 -12.78
C PRO A 33 6.80 -1.17 -12.29
N ILE A 34 8.14 -1.23 -12.34
CA ILE A 34 9.01 -0.11 -11.98
C ILE A 34 8.73 1.10 -12.87
N GLY A 35 8.61 2.29 -12.28
CA GLY A 35 8.39 3.54 -12.99
C GLY A 35 6.93 3.80 -13.37
N LEU A 36 6.01 2.85 -13.18
CA LEU A 36 4.59 3.06 -13.43
C LEU A 36 4.02 4.09 -12.45
N CYS A 37 4.19 3.85 -11.14
CA CYS A 37 3.62 4.67 -10.09
C CYS A 37 4.66 5.66 -9.54
N THR A 38 4.26 6.89 -9.24
CA THR A 38 5.10 7.81 -8.43
C THR A 38 4.74 7.76 -6.95
N HIS A 39 3.48 7.41 -6.64
CA HIS A 39 2.96 7.21 -5.29
C HIS A 39 2.21 5.89 -5.23
N ILE A 40 2.49 5.08 -4.22
CA ILE A 40 1.72 3.87 -3.91
C ILE A 40 1.02 4.07 -2.57
N PHE A 41 -0.29 3.89 -2.58
CA PHE A 41 -1.17 3.89 -1.43
C PHE A 41 -1.46 2.44 -1.02
N TYR A 42 -0.86 1.98 0.07
CA TYR A 42 -1.08 0.63 0.59
C TYR A 42 -2.42 0.58 1.32
N ALA A 43 -3.32 -0.26 0.84
CA ALA A 43 -4.71 -0.39 1.29
C ALA A 43 -4.90 -1.72 2.02
N PHE A 44 -5.38 -1.75 3.25
CA PHE A 44 -5.57 -0.62 4.18
C PHE A 44 -5.06 -0.99 5.58
N ALA A 45 -4.69 -0.01 6.38
CA ALA A 45 -4.67 -0.16 7.84
C ALA A 45 -6.03 0.22 8.43
N ALA A 46 -6.26 -0.22 9.66
CA ALA A 46 -7.46 0.10 10.42
C ALA A 46 -7.12 0.85 11.72
N VAL A 47 -8.15 1.31 12.40
CA VAL A 47 -8.06 1.88 13.74
C VAL A 47 -8.79 0.95 14.70
N ASN A 48 -8.15 0.62 15.82
CA ASN A 48 -8.80 -0.08 16.91
C ASN A 48 -9.89 0.82 17.49
N VAL A 49 -11.15 0.40 17.46
CA VAL A 49 -12.26 1.28 17.88
C VAL A 49 -12.37 1.47 19.39
N THR A 50 -11.65 0.66 20.18
CA THR A 50 -11.59 0.77 21.64
C THR A 50 -10.40 1.62 22.09
N THR A 51 -9.21 1.34 21.57
CA THR A 51 -7.97 2.04 21.99
C THR A 51 -7.64 3.26 21.14
N PHE A 52 -8.26 3.41 19.97
CA PHE A 52 -7.94 4.42 18.95
C PHE A 52 -6.54 4.31 18.36
N GLU A 53 -5.89 3.16 18.52
CA GLU A 53 -4.56 2.90 17.98
C GLU A 53 -4.64 2.42 16.52
N ALA A 54 -3.60 2.74 15.75
CA ALA A 54 -3.41 2.21 14.40
C ALA A 54 -3.09 0.71 14.46
N ILE A 55 -3.78 -0.09 13.67
CA ILE A 55 -3.60 -1.55 13.60
C ILE A 55 -3.61 -2.02 12.15
N SER A 56 -2.96 -3.16 11.90
CA SER A 56 -3.05 -3.83 10.59
C SER A 56 -4.48 -4.35 10.39
N SER A 57 -4.99 -4.24 9.16
CA SER A 57 -6.27 -4.89 8.81
C SER A 57 -6.12 -6.39 8.54
N ASP A 58 -4.89 -6.81 8.24
CA ASP A 58 -4.52 -8.18 7.91
C ASP A 58 -3.03 -8.42 8.20
N GLU A 59 -2.72 -8.84 9.43
CA GLU A 59 -1.33 -9.07 9.86
C GLU A 59 -0.64 -10.18 9.03
N TYR A 60 -1.41 -11.12 8.49
CA TYR A 60 -0.84 -12.18 7.67
C TYR A 60 -0.35 -11.61 6.34
N ALA A 61 -1.19 -10.86 5.62
CA ALA A 61 -0.77 -10.21 4.38
C ALA A 61 0.32 -9.16 4.61
N ASP A 62 0.16 -8.30 5.61
CA ASP A 62 0.99 -7.13 5.82
C ASP A 62 2.39 -7.50 6.35
N ILE A 63 2.43 -8.37 7.37
CA ILE A 63 3.63 -8.67 8.15
C ILE A 63 4.17 -10.06 7.84
N THR A 64 3.33 -11.10 7.88
CA THR A 64 3.80 -12.49 7.72
C THR A 64 4.28 -12.76 6.29
N LEU A 65 3.52 -12.29 5.29
CA LEU A 65 3.89 -12.35 3.87
C LEU A 65 4.82 -11.20 3.44
N LYS A 66 5.15 -10.29 4.36
CA LYS A 66 6.12 -9.19 4.15
C LYS A 66 5.75 -8.24 3.01
N ASN A 67 4.46 -8.00 2.77
CA ASN A 67 4.03 -7.05 1.74
C ASN A 67 4.51 -5.63 2.01
N VAL A 68 4.49 -5.17 3.26
CA VAL A 68 4.95 -3.81 3.61
C VAL A 68 6.45 -3.67 3.36
N ASP A 69 7.23 -4.70 3.68
CA ASP A 69 8.67 -4.74 3.38
C ASP A 69 8.93 -4.78 1.87
N GLY A 70 8.19 -5.63 1.14
CA GLY A 70 8.27 -5.73 -0.32
C GLY A 70 7.99 -4.38 -1.00
N LEU A 71 6.95 -3.68 -0.55
CA LEU A 71 6.61 -2.34 -1.02
C LEU A 71 7.73 -1.33 -0.76
N ASN A 72 8.31 -1.33 0.44
CA ASN A 72 9.42 -0.43 0.76
C ASN A 72 10.71 -0.78 0.00
N ASN A 73 10.93 -2.06 -0.32
CA ASN A 73 12.07 -2.51 -1.12
C ASN A 73 12.03 -1.98 -2.56
N LEU A 74 10.86 -1.66 -3.13
CA LEU A 74 10.75 -1.03 -4.45
C LEU A 74 11.52 0.30 -4.53
N LYS A 75 11.65 1.02 -3.41
CA LYS A 75 12.40 2.28 -3.33
C LYS A 75 13.90 2.09 -3.64
N LYS A 76 14.45 0.89 -3.49
CA LYS A 76 15.84 0.58 -3.87
C LYS A 76 16.05 0.74 -5.37
N ASN A 77 15.04 0.36 -6.16
CA ASN A 77 15.06 0.45 -7.62
C ASN A 77 14.41 1.74 -8.15
N GLN A 78 13.60 2.41 -7.33
CA GLN A 78 12.96 3.68 -7.67
C GLN A 78 13.05 4.66 -6.47
N PRO A 79 14.19 5.34 -6.26
CA PRO A 79 14.42 6.19 -5.08
C PRO A 79 13.44 7.35 -4.91
N GLY A 80 12.80 7.81 -6.00
CA GLY A 80 11.77 8.85 -5.97
C GLY A 80 10.37 8.37 -5.56
N LEU A 81 10.15 7.05 -5.48
CA LEU A 81 8.86 6.45 -5.16
C LEU A 81 8.41 6.81 -3.74
N LYS A 82 7.17 7.28 -3.62
CA LYS A 82 6.51 7.48 -2.33
C LYS A 82 5.61 6.30 -2.01
N THR A 83 5.72 5.77 -0.80
CA THR A 83 4.81 4.74 -0.29
C THR A 83 4.08 5.33 0.91
N LEU A 84 2.76 5.21 0.92
CA LEU A 84 1.89 5.76 1.94
C LEU A 84 0.97 4.65 2.45
N LEU A 85 0.71 4.65 3.75
CA LEU A 85 -0.28 3.76 4.36
C LEU A 85 -1.64 4.46 4.36
N SER A 86 -2.64 3.83 3.77
CA SER A 86 -4.01 4.33 3.77
C SER A 86 -4.80 3.69 4.91
N PHE A 87 -5.54 4.50 5.66
CA PHE A 87 -6.43 4.03 6.73
C PHE A 87 -7.89 4.01 6.26
N GLY A 88 -8.66 3.06 6.77
CA GLY A 88 -10.07 2.94 6.45
C GLY A 88 -10.28 2.16 5.15
N GLY A 89 -10.98 2.74 4.19
CA GLY A 89 -11.56 1.99 3.07
C GLY A 89 -13.03 1.67 3.37
N TRP A 90 -13.71 0.99 2.45
CA TRP A 90 -15.15 0.78 2.60
C TRP A 90 -15.48 0.01 3.89
N THR A 91 -14.76 -1.07 4.18
CA THR A 91 -15.05 -1.97 5.31
C THR A 91 -14.59 -1.37 6.63
N GLU A 92 -13.31 -1.00 6.72
CA GLU A 92 -12.64 -0.59 7.94
C GLU A 92 -13.12 0.80 8.42
N SER A 93 -13.65 1.64 7.53
CA SER A 93 -14.30 2.91 7.94
C SER A 93 -15.69 2.72 8.54
N GLN A 94 -16.38 1.61 8.27
CA GLN A 94 -17.72 1.36 8.81
C GLN A 94 -17.67 0.62 10.15
N THR A 95 -16.87 -0.44 10.21
CA THR A 95 -16.87 -1.35 11.37
C THR A 95 -15.69 -1.11 12.29
N GLY A 96 -14.62 -0.48 11.80
CA GLY A 96 -13.29 -0.55 12.41
C GLY A 96 -12.87 -1.99 12.68
N ILE A 97 -11.86 -2.16 13.53
CA ILE A 97 -11.44 -3.47 14.05
C ILE A 97 -11.34 -3.34 15.59
N ASN A 98 -11.63 -4.43 16.32
CA ASN A 98 -11.52 -4.50 17.79
C ASN A 98 -10.23 -5.19 18.21
#